data_AF-A0A6I9MY75-F1
#
_entry.id   AF-A0A6I9MY75-F1
#
_cell.length_a   1.000
_cell.length_b   1.000
_cell.length_c   1.000
_cell.angle_alpha   90.00
_cell.angle_beta   90.00
_cell.angle_gamma   90.00
#
_symmetry.space_group_name_H-M   'P 1'
#
loop_
_entity.id
_entity.type
_entity.pdbx_description
1 polymer ?
#
loop_
_entity_poly.entity_id
_entity_poly.type
_entity_poly.pdbx_seq_one_letter_code
_entity_poly.pdbx_strand_id
1 'polypeptide(L)'
;ESLDELKLVVGDTFENVASIQDCHFQQKDSVQTLGVNTKQLSNQMLDLTKVINELKDVLIQQVKETSFLRNTISECQACGLGGTEVVKPRCGPGVCFRDVRCIETADGVECGPCPDGYTGDGFNCDDVDE
;
A
#
# COMPACT_ATOMS: atom_id res chain seq x y z
N GLU A 1 -41.12 -11.70 -80.65
CA GLU A 1 -40.17 -11.64 -79.52
C GLU A 1 -40.42 -10.35 -78.78
N SER A 2 -40.82 -10.31 -77.51
CA SER A 2 -40.89 -11.33 -76.47
C SER A 2 -41.85 -10.76 -75.42
N LEU A 3 -43.05 -11.31 -75.36
CA LEU A 3 -44.00 -11.06 -74.27
C LEU A 3 -43.90 -12.22 -73.25
N ASP A 4 -42.65 -12.63 -72.98
CA ASP A 4 -42.30 -13.81 -72.17
C ASP A 4 -41.66 -13.46 -70.82
N GLU A 5 -41.67 -12.20 -70.37
CA GLU A 5 -41.01 -11.83 -69.11
C GLU A 5 -41.95 -11.38 -67.98
N LEU A 6 -43.27 -11.47 -68.14
CA LEU A 6 -44.19 -11.23 -67.02
C LEU A 6 -45.06 -12.44 -66.73
N LYS A 7 -44.45 -13.49 -66.16
CA LYS A 7 -45.23 -14.52 -65.47
C LYS A 7 -44.45 -15.26 -64.36
N LEU A 8 -44.99 -15.10 -63.14
CA LEU A 8 -44.91 -15.96 -61.95
C LEU A 8 -43.67 -15.88 -61.06
N VAL A 9 -43.80 -15.09 -59.97
CA VAL A 9 -43.40 -15.57 -58.64
C VAL A 9 -44.66 -15.75 -57.79
N VAL A 10 -45.53 -16.66 -58.22
CA VAL A 10 -46.63 -17.19 -57.38
C VAL A 10 -46.57 -18.70 -57.56
N GLY A 11 -45.79 -19.35 -56.71
CA GLY A 11 -45.57 -20.81 -56.74
C GLY A 11 -44.11 -21.27 -56.78
N ASP A 12 -43.14 -20.36 -56.83
CA ASP A 12 -41.72 -20.70 -56.77
C ASP A 12 -41.27 -21.00 -55.33
N THR A 13 -40.19 -21.77 -55.15
CA THR A 13 -39.64 -22.01 -53.80
C THR A 13 -38.99 -20.75 -53.26
N PHE A 14 -39.12 -20.53 -51.95
CA PHE A 14 -38.60 -19.33 -51.28
C PHE A 14 -37.11 -19.07 -51.57
N GLU A 15 -36.32 -20.12 -51.76
CA GLU A 15 -34.88 -20.05 -52.06
C GLU A 15 -34.58 -19.45 -53.44
N ASN A 16 -35.41 -19.70 -54.45
CA ASN A 16 -35.24 -19.12 -55.79
C ASN A 16 -35.64 -17.65 -55.84
N VAL A 17 -36.54 -17.21 -54.96
CA VAL A 17 -36.94 -15.79 -54.86
C VAL A 17 -35.88 -14.96 -54.12
N ALA A 18 -35.19 -15.57 -53.16
CA ALA A 18 -34.14 -14.93 -52.37
C ALA A 18 -32.84 -14.65 -53.16
N SER A 19 -32.65 -15.25 -54.34
CA SER A 19 -31.49 -14.99 -55.20
C SER A 19 -31.73 -13.88 -56.23
N ILE A 20 -32.97 -13.45 -56.42
CA ILE A 20 -33.36 -12.43 -57.42
C ILE A 20 -33.46 -11.04 -56.80
N GLN A 21 -33.90 -10.94 -55.54
CA GLN A 21 -33.66 -9.78 -54.71
C GLN A 21 -32.48 -10.10 -53.83
N ASP A 22 -31.45 -9.25 -53.83
CA ASP A 22 -30.22 -9.33 -53.02
C ASP A 22 -30.52 -9.23 -51.50
N CYS A 23 -31.37 -10.12 -51.02
CA CYS A 23 -31.89 -10.22 -49.68
C CYS A 23 -30.95 -11.17 -48.94
N HIS A 24 -30.01 -10.58 -48.21
CA HIS A 24 -29.11 -11.32 -47.35
C HIS A 24 -29.91 -12.01 -46.23
N PHE A 25 -30.25 -13.29 -46.41
CA PHE A 25 -31.00 -14.05 -45.43
C PHE A 25 -30.07 -14.46 -44.29
N GLN A 26 -30.11 -13.74 -43.16
CA GLN A 26 -29.45 -14.15 -41.91
C GLN A 26 -30.18 -15.35 -41.28
N GLN A 27 -30.04 -16.53 -41.88
CA GLN A 27 -30.37 -17.79 -41.23
C GLN A 27 -29.11 -18.37 -40.59
N LYS A 28 -28.82 -17.93 -39.35
CA LYS A 28 -28.05 -18.61 -38.26
C LYS A 28 -27.18 -17.70 -37.36
N ASP A 29 -27.20 -16.37 -37.49
CA ASP A 29 -26.23 -15.53 -36.76
C ASP A 29 -26.69 -14.94 -35.41
N SER A 30 -27.99 -15.00 -35.09
CA SER A 30 -28.52 -14.34 -33.87
C SER A 30 -28.26 -15.11 -32.56
N VAL A 31 -28.12 -16.44 -32.62
CA VAL A 31 -27.74 -17.26 -31.44
C VAL A 31 -26.23 -17.25 -31.23
N GLN A 32 -25.46 -17.07 -32.31
CA GLN A 32 -24.00 -17.08 -32.27
C GLN A 32 -23.45 -15.78 -31.71
N THR A 33 -24.05 -14.62 -31.99
CA THR A 33 -23.61 -13.32 -31.44
C THR A 33 -23.87 -13.18 -29.94
N LEU A 34 -25.03 -13.63 -29.43
CA LEU A 34 -25.29 -13.68 -27.97
C LEU A 34 -24.38 -14.69 -27.25
N GLY A 35 -24.16 -15.86 -27.85
CA GLY A 35 -23.27 -16.91 -27.34
C GLY A 35 -21.78 -16.54 -27.40
N VAL A 36 -21.36 -15.80 -28.42
CA VAL A 36 -19.98 -15.29 -28.55
C VAL A 36 -19.73 -14.21 -27.52
N ASN A 37 -20.68 -13.29 -27.29
CA ASN A 37 -20.54 -12.25 -26.26
C ASN A 37 -20.49 -12.85 -24.84
N THR A 38 -21.31 -13.87 -24.54
CA THR A 38 -21.27 -14.56 -23.24
C THR A 38 -20.00 -15.39 -23.05
N LYS A 39 -19.51 -16.08 -24.09
CA LYS A 39 -18.24 -16.81 -24.04
C LYS A 39 -17.05 -15.86 -23.93
N GLN A 40 -17.05 -14.75 -24.66
CA GLN A 40 -16.02 -13.72 -24.60
C GLN A 40 -15.98 -13.05 -23.23
N LEU A 41 -17.14 -12.72 -22.65
CA LEU A 41 -17.23 -12.18 -21.30
C LEU A 41 -16.79 -13.20 -20.24
N SER A 42 -17.16 -14.48 -20.40
CA SER A 42 -16.70 -15.55 -19.50
C SER A 42 -15.17 -15.69 -19.53
N ASN A 43 -14.56 -15.65 -20.72
CA ASN A 43 -13.10 -15.69 -20.85
C ASN A 43 -12.45 -14.44 -20.24
N GLN A 44 -13.01 -13.25 -20.47
CA GLN A 44 -12.54 -12.01 -19.83
C GLN A 44 -12.66 -12.03 -18.31
N MET A 45 -13.71 -12.63 -17.75
CA MET A 45 -13.87 -12.79 -16.30
C MET A 45 -12.87 -13.80 -15.72
N LEU A 46 -12.53 -14.86 -16.46
CA LEU A 46 -11.48 -15.81 -16.09
C LEU A 46 -10.11 -15.12 -16.08
N ASP A 47 -9.81 -14.33 -17.10
CA ASP A 47 -8.57 -13.54 -17.18
C ASP A 47 -8.47 -12.52 -16.05
N LEU A 48 -9.57 -11.82 -15.73
CA LEU A 48 -9.62 -10.90 -14.59
C LEU A 48 -9.39 -11.64 -13.27
N THR A 49 -10.02 -12.80 -13.09
CA THR A 49 -9.83 -13.64 -11.89
C THR A 49 -8.37 -14.09 -11.76
N LYS A 50 -7.73 -14.43 -12.87
CA LYS A 50 -6.30 -14.77 -12.90
C LYS A 50 -5.44 -13.60 -12.45
N VAL A 51 -5.65 -12.42 -13.03
CA VAL A 51 -4.93 -11.19 -12.66
C VAL A 51 -5.13 -10.86 -11.18
N ILE A 52 -6.35 -10.97 -10.65
CA ILE A 52 -6.62 -10.71 -9.23
C ILE A 52 -5.86 -11.68 -8.33
N ASN A 53 -5.75 -12.96 -8.70
CA ASN A 53 -4.98 -13.93 -7.91
C ASN A 53 -3.48 -13.62 -7.95
N GLU A 54 -2.93 -13.26 -9.11
CA GLU A 54 -1.53 -12.82 -9.23
C GLU A 54 -1.27 -11.57 -8.39
N LEU A 55 -2.16 -10.58 -8.45
CA LEU A 55 -2.07 -9.36 -7.65
C LEU A 55 -2.20 -9.62 -6.15
N LYS A 56 -3.04 -10.59 -5.74
CA LYS A 56 -3.16 -11.02 -4.34
C LYS A 56 -1.83 -11.57 -3.83
N ASP A 57 -1.17 -12.40 -4.62
CA ASP A 57 0.10 -13.01 -4.23
C ASP A 57 1.21 -11.94 -4.12
N VAL A 58 1.26 -11.00 -5.07
CA VAL A 58 2.16 -9.83 -5.01
C VAL A 58 1.88 -8.97 -3.77
N LEU A 59 0.61 -8.69 -3.46
CA LEU A 59 0.24 -7.88 -2.30
C LEU A 59 0.67 -8.55 -0.99
N ILE A 60 0.43 -9.85 -0.85
CA ILE A 60 0.87 -10.62 0.32
C ILE A 60 2.39 -10.56 0.45
N GLN A 61 3.11 -10.67 -0.66
CA GLN A 61 4.56 -10.59 -0.67
C GLN A 61 5.06 -9.20 -0.26
N GLN A 62 4.45 -8.14 -0.79
CA GLN A 62 4.78 -6.75 -0.43
C GLN A 62 4.54 -6.47 1.07
N VAL A 63 3.46 -7.01 1.65
CA VAL A 63 3.21 -6.89 3.10
C VAL A 63 4.30 -7.60 3.91
N LYS A 64 4.77 -8.76 3.45
CA LYS A 64 5.86 -9.50 4.13
C LYS A 64 7.18 -8.74 4.05
N GLU A 65 7.56 -8.26 2.87
CA GLU A 65 8.79 -7.51 2.65
C GLU A 65 8.81 -6.18 3.43
N THR A 66 7.69 -5.45 3.44
CA THR A 66 7.56 -4.21 4.21
C THR A 66 7.59 -4.46 5.72
N SER A 67 6.97 -5.53 6.21
CA SER A 67 7.03 -5.90 7.62
C SER A 67 8.44 -6.31 8.04
N PHE A 68 9.12 -7.10 7.21
CA PHE A 68 10.51 -7.47 7.41
C PHE A 68 11.41 -6.23 7.47
N LEU A 69 11.31 -5.34 6.47
CA LEU A 69 12.07 -4.10 6.43
C LEU A 69 11.80 -3.21 7.66
N ARG A 70 10.54 -3.08 8.08
CA ARG A 70 10.17 -2.33 9.30
C ARG A 70 10.86 -2.91 10.54
N ASN A 71 10.83 -4.23 10.70
CA ASN A 71 11.48 -4.90 11.83
C ASN A 71 13.00 -4.73 11.78
N THR A 72 13.61 -4.90 10.60
CA THR A 72 15.06 -4.66 10.42
C THR A 72 15.44 -3.22 10.74
N ILE A 73 14.64 -2.22 10.35
CA ILE A 73 14.87 -0.83 10.73
C ILE A 73 14.71 -0.64 12.24
N SER A 74 13.71 -1.25 12.87
CA SER A 74 13.51 -1.19 14.32
C SER A 74 14.65 -1.83 15.13
N GLU A 75 15.25 -2.91 14.62
CA GLU A 75 16.36 -3.61 15.25
C GLU A 75 17.74 -3.05 14.84
N CYS A 76 17.79 -2.20 13.81
CA CYS A 76 19.02 -1.60 13.34
C CYS A 76 19.49 -0.51 14.32
N GLN A 77 20.50 -0.83 15.11
CA GLN A 77 21.16 0.09 16.03
C GLN A 77 21.83 1.29 15.33
N ALA A 78 22.03 1.23 14.01
CA ALA A 78 22.57 2.31 13.17
C ALA A 78 21.49 3.19 12.52
N CYS A 79 20.22 2.75 12.46
CA CYS A 79 19.10 3.59 12.05
C CYS A 79 18.67 4.42 13.26
N GLY A 80 19.38 5.51 13.53
CA GLY A 80 19.21 6.42 14.67
C GLY A 80 17.85 7.15 14.77
N LEU A 81 16.74 6.40 14.73
CA LEU A 81 15.44 6.80 15.27
C LEU A 81 15.31 6.46 16.76
N GLY A 82 16.27 5.71 17.32
CA GLY A 82 16.70 5.89 18.70
C GLY A 82 17.85 6.89 18.67
N GLY A 83 17.54 8.18 18.78
CA GLY A 83 18.57 9.21 18.82
C GLY A 83 19.58 8.88 19.91
N THR A 84 20.79 8.52 19.52
CA THR A 84 22.00 8.77 20.34
C THR A 84 22.38 10.25 20.26
N GLU A 85 21.40 11.15 20.13
CA GLU A 85 21.49 12.36 20.94
C GLU A 85 21.31 11.89 22.38
N VAL A 86 22.43 11.45 22.97
CA VAL A 86 22.60 11.56 24.41
C VAL A 86 22.31 13.02 24.68
N VAL A 87 21.08 13.32 25.10
CA VAL A 87 20.68 14.64 25.57
C VAL A 87 21.57 14.86 26.77
N LYS A 88 22.75 15.44 26.53
CA LYS A 88 23.70 15.71 27.59
C LYS A 88 22.93 16.62 28.55
N PRO A 89 22.80 16.21 29.82
CA PRO A 89 22.18 17.09 30.79
C PRO A 89 22.93 18.43 30.74
N ARG A 90 22.18 19.51 30.86
CA ARG A 90 22.71 20.88 30.91
C ARG A 90 22.41 21.45 32.27
N CYS A 91 23.15 22.48 32.67
CA CYS A 91 22.87 23.15 33.91
C CYS A 91 21.48 23.80 33.85
N GLY A 92 20.64 23.44 34.81
CA GLY A 92 19.26 23.91 34.90
C GLY A 92 18.74 23.83 36.33
N PRO A 93 17.56 24.42 36.58
CA PRO A 93 16.92 24.35 37.89
C PRO A 93 16.69 22.88 38.29
N GLY A 94 17.15 22.50 39.48
CA GLY A 94 16.98 21.15 40.02
C GLY A 94 18.01 20.11 39.55
N VAL A 95 19.06 20.51 38.83
CA VAL A 95 20.14 19.60 38.43
C VAL A 95 21.14 19.38 39.58
N CYS A 96 21.56 20.45 40.25
CA CYS A 96 22.36 20.37 41.47
C CYS A 96 21.51 20.73 42.68
N PHE A 97 22.02 20.37 43.87
CA PHE A 97 21.46 20.84 45.12
C PHE A 97 21.40 22.38 45.16
N ARG A 98 20.44 22.92 45.92
CA ARG A 98 20.19 24.36 45.94
C ARG A 98 21.44 25.12 46.34
N ASP A 99 21.70 26.22 45.65
CA ASP A 99 22.85 27.10 45.87
C ASP A 99 24.24 26.43 45.65
N VAL A 100 24.28 25.22 45.06
CA VAL A 100 25.52 24.56 44.58
C VAL A 100 25.84 24.98 43.15
N ARG A 101 27.14 25.15 42.87
CA ARG A 101 27.63 25.49 41.52
C ARG A 101 27.46 24.30 40.59
N CYS A 102 26.85 24.54 39.43
CA CYS A 102 26.73 23.58 38.33
C CYS A 102 27.77 23.86 37.24
N ILE A 103 28.43 22.81 36.73
CA ILE A 103 29.47 22.89 35.69
C ILE A 103 29.09 21.97 34.54
N GLU A 104 28.98 22.52 33.32
CA GLU A 104 28.79 21.73 32.10
C GLU A 104 30.14 21.21 31.61
N THR A 105 30.25 19.90 31.41
CA THR A 105 31.46 19.22 30.92
C THR A 105 31.21 18.59 29.55
N ALA A 106 32.27 18.10 28.91
CA ALA A 106 32.15 17.38 27.65
C ALA A 106 31.30 16.11 27.80
N ASP A 107 31.25 15.53 28.99
CA ASP A 107 30.57 14.26 29.28
C ASP A 107 29.21 14.43 29.98
N GLY A 108 28.86 15.63 30.45
CA GLY A 108 27.56 15.89 31.09
C GLY A 108 27.57 17.12 32.01
N VAL A 109 27.04 16.96 33.22
CA VAL A 109 27.03 17.98 34.28
C VAL A 109 27.74 17.46 35.50
N GLU A 110 28.53 18.31 36.14
CA GLU A 110 29.12 18.07 37.46
C GLU A 110 28.67 19.15 38.45
N CYS A 111 28.32 18.73 39.66
CA CYS A 111 27.96 19.63 40.76
C CYS A 111 29.17 19.86 41.68
N GLY A 112 29.28 21.09 42.21
CA GLY A 112 30.26 21.42 43.24
C GLY A 112 29.95 20.76 44.59
N PRO A 113 30.79 20.98 45.61
CA PRO A 113 30.55 20.44 46.95
C PRO A 113 29.27 21.01 47.58
N CYS A 114 28.67 20.24 48.50
CA CYS A 114 27.55 20.67 49.31
C CYS A 114 27.91 21.92 50.16
N PRO A 115 26.95 22.81 50.43
CA PRO A 115 27.16 23.98 51.28
C PRO A 115 27.45 23.59 52.74
N ASP A 116 27.95 24.55 53.52
CA ASP A 116 28.24 24.34 54.94
C ASP A 116 27.00 23.84 55.70
N GLY A 117 27.16 22.80 56.52
CA GLY A 117 26.05 22.14 57.23
C GLY A 117 25.36 21.03 56.43
N TYR A 118 25.82 20.73 55.21
CA TYR A 118 25.30 19.62 54.41
C TYR A 118 26.41 18.68 53.94
N THR A 119 26.08 17.39 53.75
CA THR A 119 26.99 16.35 53.24
C THR A 119 26.37 15.59 52.07
N GLY A 120 27.18 15.22 51.07
CA GLY A 120 26.69 14.53 49.88
C GLY A 120 27.57 14.71 48.64
N ASP A 121 27.01 14.46 47.46
CA ASP A 121 27.71 14.46 46.17
C ASP A 121 27.49 15.73 45.33
N GLY A 122 26.80 16.74 45.89
CA GLY A 122 26.46 17.99 45.22
C GLY A 122 25.17 17.92 44.37
N PHE A 123 24.73 16.72 44.00
CA PHE A 123 23.41 16.48 43.42
C PHE A 123 22.38 16.28 44.53
N ASN A 124 22.73 15.47 45.52
CA ASN A 124 22.00 15.21 46.73
C ASN A 124 22.87 15.60 47.92
N CYS A 125 22.36 16.52 48.75
CA CYS A 125 23.00 16.96 49.97
C CYS A 125 22.00 16.85 51.11
N ASP A 126 22.39 16.15 52.18
CA ASP A 126 21.59 15.94 53.38
C ASP A 126 22.19 16.78 54.52
N ASP A 127 21.35 17.28 55.43
CA ASP A 127 21.80 18.06 56.59
C ASP A 127 22.65 17.18 57.51
N VAL A 128 23.79 17.70 57.97
CA VAL A 128 24.71 16.94 58.83
C VAL A 128 24.24 16.85 60.28
N ASP A 129 23.30 17.70 60.69
CA ASP A 129 22.79 17.81 62.06
C ASP A 129 21.43 17.10 62.27
N GLU A 130 21.00 16.25 61.33
CA GLU A 130 19.76 15.42 61.42
C GLU A 130 19.94 14.03 62.07
#